data_AF-A0A1L0C680-F1
#
_entry.id   AF-A0A1L0C680-F1
#
_cell.length_a   1.000
_cell.length_b   1.000
_cell.length_c   1.000
_cell.angle_alpha   90.00
_cell.angle_beta   90.00
_cell.angle_gamma   90.00
#
_symmetry.space_group_name_H-M   'P 1'
#
loop_
_entity.id
_entity.type
_entity.pdbx_description
1 polymer ?
#
loop_
_entity_poly.entity_id
_entity_poly.type
_entity_poly.pdbx_seq_one_letter_code
_entity_poly.pdbx_strand_id
1 'polypeptide(L)' 'MGLNFSGRHYPSDIIMMALRYYLAYKLSYREIEEIFAERNIHFDHPTV' A
#
# COMPACT_ATOMS: atom_id res chain seq x y z
N MET A 1 -4.60 -0.38 -20.68
CA MET A 1 -4.86 0.91 -20.00
C MET A 1 -4.33 0.77 -18.57
N GLY A 2 -3.08 1.17 -18.32
CA GLY A 2 -2.51 1.13 -16.96
C GLY A 2 -3.03 2.30 -16.14
N LEU A 3 -3.23 2.11 -14.84
CA LEU A 3 -3.51 3.24 -13.95
C LEU A 3 -2.27 4.14 -13.92
N ASN A 4 -2.44 5.39 -14.34
CA ASN A 4 -1.38 6.37 -14.30
C ASN A 4 -1.30 6.95 -12.87
N PHE A 5 -0.19 6.70 -12.18
CA PHE A 5 0.05 7.13 -10.80
C PHE A 5 0.99 8.33 -10.70
N SER A 6 1.02 9.21 -11.72
CA SER A 6 1.89 10.39 -11.72
C SER A 6 1.62 11.28 -10.50
N GLY A 7 2.67 11.67 -9.77
CA GLY A 7 2.57 12.52 -8.58
C GLY A 7 2.19 11.79 -7.28
N ARG A 8 2.21 10.46 -7.26
CA ARG A 8 1.99 9.67 -6.03
C ARG A 8 3.32 9.45 -5.30
N HIS A 9 3.25 9.39 -3.97
CA HIS A 9 4.42 9.17 -3.11
C HIS A 9 5.04 7.77 -3.30
N TYR A 10 4.24 6.80 -3.72
CA TYR A 10 4.66 5.41 -3.88
C TYR A 10 4.55 4.97 -5.34
N PRO A 11 5.43 4.03 -5.78
CA PRO A 11 5.34 3.47 -7.11
C PRO A 11 4.03 2.69 -7.30
N SER A 12 3.62 2.56 -8.57
CA SER A 12 2.38 1.91 -9.01
C SER A 12 2.20 0.51 -8.44
N ASP A 13 3.29 -0.26 -8.37
CA ASP A 13 3.31 -1.65 -7.96
C ASP A 13 2.96 -1.81 -6.48
N ILE A 14 3.47 -0.89 -5.64
CA ILE A 14 3.19 -0.85 -4.20
C ILE A 14 1.72 -0.51 -3.95
N ILE A 15 1.19 0.46 -4.69
CA ILE A 15 -0.23 0.86 -4.59
C ILE A 15 -1.14 -0.29 -5.00
N MET A 16 -0.84 -0.96 -6.12
CA MET A 16 -1.61 -2.11 -6.61
C MET A 16 -1.57 -3.27 -5.62
N MET A 17 -0.41 -3.53 -5.01
CA MET A 17 -0.26 -4.57 -4.02
C MET A 17 -1.08 -4.28 -2.76
N ALA A 18 -1.06 -3.05 -2.26
CA ALA A 18 -1.87 -2.64 -1.11
C ALA A 18 -3.38 -2.78 -1.41
N LEU A 19 -3.83 -2.33 -2.58
CA LEU A 19 -5.21 -2.49 -3.02
C LEU A 19 -5.61 -3.97 -3.14
N ARG A 20 -4.73 -4.83 -3.65
CA ARG A 20 -4.98 -6.28 -3.72
C ARG A 20 -5.21 -6.85 -2.32
N TYR A 21 -4.37 -6.51 -1.34
CA TYR A 21 -4.56 -6.99 0.03
C TYR A 21 -5.85 -6.47 0.66
N TYR A 22 -6.15 -5.19 0.48
CA TYR A 22 -7.36 -4.56 0.97
C TYR A 22 -8.62 -5.23 0.42
N LEU A 23 -8.69 -5.42 -0.90
CA LEU A 23 -9.87 -5.96 -1.58
C LEU A 23 -10.02 -7.48 -1.44
N ALA A 24 -8.92 -8.23 -1.51
CA ALA A 24 -8.98 -9.70 -1.51
C ALA A 24 -9.16 -10.28 -0.10
N TYR A 25 -8.60 -9.64 0.93
CA TYR A 25 -8.55 -10.19 2.28
C TYR A 25 -9.26 -9.34 3.32
N LYS A 26 -9.89 -8.21 2.93
CA LYS A 26 -10.55 -7.24 3.83
C LYS A 26 -9.63 -6.76 4.97
N LEU A 27 -8.33 -6.71 4.71
CA LEU A 27 -7.35 -6.25 5.69
C LEU A 27 -7.52 -4.75 5.93
N SER A 28 -7.35 -4.34 7.18
CA SER A 28 -7.23 -2.93 7.55
C SER A 28 -5.94 -2.32 7.00
N TYR A 29 -5.89 -1.00 6.92
CA TYR A 29 -4.67 -0.28 6.52
C TYR A 29 -3.46 -0.66 7.38
N ARG A 30 -3.67 -0.85 8.69
CA ARG A 30 -2.62 -1.20 9.63
C ARG A 30 -2.05 -2.60 9.40
N GLU A 31 -2.91 -3.59 9.15
CA GLU A 31 -2.46 -4.95 8.82
C GLU A 31 -1.69 -4.97 7.50
N ILE A 32 -2.14 -4.19 6.51
CA ILE A 32 -1.41 -4.04 5.25
C ILE A 32 -0.06 -3.39 5.51
N GLU A 33 0.01 -2.34 6.32
CA GLU A 33 1.27 -1.70 6.67
C GLU A 33 2.23 -2.65 7.39
N GLU A 34 1.76 -3.47 8.32
CA GLU A 34 2.57 -4.49 9.00
C GLU A 34 3.14 -5.51 8.00
N ILE A 35 2.32 -6.01 7.06
CA ILE A 35 2.76 -6.91 5.98
C ILE A 35 3.83 -6.26 5.09
N PHE A 36 3.70 -4.95 4.82
CA PHE A 36 4.66 -4.22 4.02
C PHE A 36 5.94 -3.94 4.80
N ALA A 37 5.85 -3.65 6.09
CA ALA A 37 6.99 -3.46 6.99
C ALA A 37 7.83 -4.74 7.10
N GLU A 38 7.20 -5.91 7.20
CA GLU A 38 7.88 -7.22 7.13
C GLU A 38 8.67 -7.42 5.82
N ARG A 39 8.24 -6.75 4.74
CA ARG A 39 8.89 -6.77 3.42
C ARG A 39 9.87 -5.62 3.22
N ASN A 40 10.26 -4.91 4.28
CA ASN A 40 11.10 -3.71 4.25
C ASN A 40 10.50 -2.52 3.46
N ILE A 41 9.18 -2.45 3.35
CA ILE A 41 8.46 -1.30 2.78
C ILE A 41 7.77 -0.56 3.92
N HIS A 42 8.33 0.58 4.31
CA HIS A 42 7.76 1.42 5.36
C HIS A 42 6.81 2.45 4.74
N PHE A 43 5.54 2.42 5.16
CA PHE A 43 4.62 3.52 4.93
C PHE A 43 4.75 4.52 6.08
N ASP A 44 4.92 5.81 5.77
CA ASP A 44 4.87 6.85 6.79
C ASP A 44 3.46 6.90 7.39
N HIS A 45 3.35 6.58 8.69
CA HIS A 45 2.12 6.79 9.45
C HIS A 45 1.93 8.31 9.64
N PRO A 46 0.86 8.94 9.10
CA PRO A 46 0.53 10.28 9.53
C PRO A 46 0.05 10.20 10.98
N THR A 47 0.91 10.61 11.91
CA THR A 47 0.53 10.85 13.31
C THR A 47 -0.43 12.03 13.31
N VAL A 48 -1.74 11.77 13.36
CA VAL A 48 -2.78 12.81 13.59
C VAL A 48 -2.96 13.07 15.07
#